data_AF-A0A3N4G2L8-F1
#
_entry.id   AF-A0A3N4G2L8-F1
#
_cell.length_a   1.000
_cell.length_b   1.000
_cell.length_c   1.000
_cell.angle_alpha   90.00
_cell.angle_beta   90.00
_cell.angle_gamma   90.00
#
_symmetry.space_group_name_H-M   'P 1'
#
loop_
_entity.id
_entity.type
_entity.pdbx_description
1 polymer ?
#
loop_
_entity_poly.entity_id
_entity_poly.type
_entity_poly.pdbx_seq_one_letter_code
_entity_poly.pdbx_strand_id
1 'polypeptide(L)'
;MSSRVTFIELTGGNGHNILSASPGPNLTAHGYDEREYAAVGRARRFESTSSGAVTEADAAEFTTRILVRRPANGSDFNGYLVVEWFNVSSGTDAAPEYTYLAPEIVRSGYAWVGVSAQYTGIEGGAGSVGMEDGDTPTRLADKDPDRYGSLRHPGDGYSYDIFGAIGGALAANHTEGHPLAGLTVRRLLAAGESQSAMALTTYVNHFAKQHNIFHGVLIHSRSLGALPLGEAGKPADITEAYRGLPVRLSTDLTVPVFVLQTETDVLTNFQYVQARQPDSSFLRVWEMAGTSHADLAQIGEYESMLGCPAPVNRGQQRFVLRSALHHLRSWVDEESEPPVADPLLVVDAGDGHRFELDQVGNARDGVRTPCVDVPTQILRGVVEDDVPRICVLFGVTTPLPPTVIADLYPDRDSYLKRYTEAADMAIEGGFVRPDDRSEVLADARTDLVADADAFR
;
A
#
# COMPACT_ATOMS: atom_id res chain seq x y z
N MET A 1 26.68 17.48 -7.81
CA MET A 1 25.48 18.24 -7.38
C MET A 1 24.36 17.79 -8.29
N SER A 2 23.37 17.05 -7.76
CA SER A 2 22.19 16.67 -8.55
C SER A 2 21.48 17.94 -9.02
N SER A 3 21.09 18.01 -10.29
CA SER A 3 20.34 19.15 -10.81
C SER A 3 19.01 19.24 -10.06
N ARG A 4 18.66 20.45 -9.59
CA ARG A 4 17.44 20.68 -8.80
C ARG A 4 16.20 20.29 -9.60
N VAL A 5 15.37 19.40 -9.05
CA VAL A 5 14.06 19.08 -9.64
C VAL A 5 13.18 20.33 -9.60
N THR A 6 12.46 20.57 -10.69
CA THR A 6 11.49 21.67 -10.83
C THR A 6 10.11 21.10 -11.10
N PHE A 7 9.08 21.82 -10.67
CA PHE A 7 7.69 21.41 -10.83
C PHE A 7 6.95 22.38 -11.76
N ILE A 8 6.21 21.83 -12.71
CA ILE A 8 5.39 22.60 -13.67
C ILE A 8 3.97 22.06 -13.55
N GLU A 9 3.01 22.91 -13.16
CA GLU A 9 1.61 22.49 -13.01
C GLU A 9 1.04 22.00 -14.34
N LEU A 10 0.45 20.80 -14.34
CA LEU A 10 -0.26 20.24 -15.49
C LEU A 10 -1.71 20.72 -15.45
N THR A 11 -2.09 21.54 -16.41
CA THR A 11 -3.42 22.15 -16.52
C THR A 11 -4.12 21.75 -17.82
N GLY A 12 -5.45 21.84 -17.86
CA GLY A 12 -6.25 21.47 -19.03
C GLY A 12 -6.43 19.97 -19.22
N GLY A 13 -6.83 19.55 -20.42
CA GLY A 13 -7.04 18.14 -20.76
C GLY A 13 -8.25 17.50 -20.06
N ASN A 14 -8.22 16.18 -19.93
CA ASN A 14 -9.30 15.35 -19.39
C ASN A 14 -9.21 15.11 -17.86
N GLY A 15 -8.35 15.87 -17.16
CA GLY A 15 -8.08 15.69 -15.74
C GLY A 15 -7.02 14.63 -15.43
N HIS A 16 -6.90 14.28 -14.15
CA HIS A 16 -5.88 13.36 -13.64
C HIS A 16 -6.12 11.93 -14.15
N ASN A 17 -5.09 11.28 -14.69
CA ASN A 17 -5.16 9.88 -15.11
C ASN A 17 -4.49 8.98 -14.05
N ILE A 18 -5.24 8.62 -13.00
CA ILE A 18 -4.81 7.68 -11.96
C ILE A 18 -5.85 6.57 -11.86
N LEU A 19 -5.41 5.32 -11.85
CA LEU A 19 -6.31 4.20 -11.62
C LEU A 19 -6.78 4.20 -10.16
N SER A 20 -8.09 4.28 -9.97
CA SER A 20 -8.76 4.22 -8.67
C SER A 20 -10.17 3.69 -8.88
N ALA A 21 -10.54 2.64 -8.15
CA ALA A 21 -11.86 2.02 -8.25
C ALA A 21 -12.79 2.47 -7.11
N SER A 22 -12.25 2.68 -5.92
CA SER A 22 -12.99 3.23 -4.79
C SER A 22 -12.94 4.76 -4.75
N PRO A 23 -14.08 5.45 -4.53
CA PRO A 23 -14.08 6.90 -4.39
C PRO A 23 -13.33 7.32 -3.12
N GLY A 24 -12.48 8.34 -3.26
CA GLY A 24 -11.86 9.00 -2.11
C GLY A 24 -12.82 9.93 -1.36
N PRO A 25 -12.39 10.50 -0.22
CA PRO A 25 -13.15 11.53 0.48
C PRO A 25 -13.32 12.78 -0.38
N ASN A 26 -14.38 13.56 -0.11
CA ASN A 26 -14.60 14.84 -0.79
C ASN A 26 -13.57 15.88 -0.33
N LEU A 27 -12.47 16.00 -1.08
CA LEU A 27 -11.34 16.88 -0.73
C LEU A 27 -11.77 18.33 -0.48
N THR A 28 -12.56 18.92 -1.39
CA THR A 28 -13.01 20.31 -1.25
C THR A 28 -13.83 20.52 0.02
N ALA A 29 -14.70 19.57 0.38
CA ALA A 29 -15.50 19.64 1.62
C ALA A 29 -14.64 19.58 2.88
N HIS A 30 -13.44 18.99 2.79
CA HIS A 30 -12.46 18.92 3.87
C HIS A 30 -11.37 20.01 3.77
N GLY A 31 -11.50 20.98 2.86
CA GLY A 31 -10.51 22.05 2.71
C GLY A 31 -9.19 21.60 2.09
N TYR A 32 -9.22 20.56 1.25
CA TYR A 32 -8.07 20.05 0.52
C TYR A 32 -8.10 20.46 -0.96
N ASP A 33 -6.92 20.73 -1.49
CA ASP A 33 -6.67 20.93 -2.92
C ASP A 33 -6.04 19.68 -3.54
N GLU A 34 -6.40 19.40 -4.79
CA GLU A 34 -5.75 18.38 -5.63
C GLU A 34 -5.17 19.04 -6.88
N ARG A 35 -3.88 18.83 -7.15
CA ARG A 35 -3.18 19.34 -8.33
C ARG A 35 -2.12 18.37 -8.81
N GLU A 36 -1.87 18.35 -10.11
CA GLU A 36 -0.89 17.47 -10.74
C GLU A 36 0.22 18.31 -11.39
N TYR A 37 1.46 17.81 -11.34
CA TYR A 37 2.63 18.53 -11.83
C TYR A 37 3.54 17.59 -12.62
N ALA A 38 4.19 18.13 -13.66
CA ALA A 38 5.39 17.53 -14.21
C ALA A 38 6.56 17.83 -13.27
N ALA A 39 7.32 16.80 -12.90
CA ALA A 39 8.58 16.90 -12.19
C ALA A 39 9.72 16.71 -13.20
N VAL A 40 10.55 17.74 -13.36
CA VAL A 40 11.63 17.80 -14.36
C VAL A 40 12.97 17.83 -13.65
N GLY A 41 13.90 16.96 -14.03
CA GLY A 41 15.24 16.94 -13.48
C GLY A 41 16.15 15.91 -14.15
N ARG A 42 17.24 15.57 -13.46
CA ARG A 42 18.21 14.56 -13.87
C ARG A 42 18.33 13.50 -12.79
N ALA A 43 18.39 12.24 -13.20
CA ALA A 43 18.52 11.09 -12.31
C ALA A 43 19.66 10.19 -12.76
N ARG A 44 20.23 9.46 -11.80
CA ARG A 44 21.29 8.47 -11.98
C ARG A 44 20.73 7.06 -12.01
N ARG A 45 21.35 6.21 -12.81
CA ARG A 45 21.13 4.78 -12.83
C ARG A 45 22.25 4.05 -12.10
N PHE A 46 21.90 2.94 -11.46
CA PHE A 46 22.83 2.17 -10.65
C PHE A 46 22.90 0.71 -11.11
N GLU A 47 24.05 0.10 -10.89
CA GLU A 47 24.31 -1.32 -11.17
C GLU A 47 24.90 -2.00 -9.93
N SER A 48 24.63 -3.30 -9.79
CA SER A 48 25.20 -4.11 -8.71
C SER A 48 26.65 -4.48 -9.01
N THR A 49 27.52 -4.27 -8.02
CA THR A 49 28.89 -4.78 -8.03
C THR A 49 28.92 -6.27 -7.66
N SER A 50 30.04 -6.94 -7.90
CA SER A 50 30.26 -8.34 -7.46
C SER A 50 30.17 -8.54 -5.94
N SER A 51 30.28 -7.45 -5.16
CA SER A 51 30.16 -7.45 -3.70
C SER A 51 28.73 -7.26 -3.19
N GLY A 52 27.76 -7.00 -4.08
CA GLY A 52 26.38 -6.66 -3.72
C GLY A 52 26.15 -5.18 -3.39
N ALA A 53 27.20 -4.35 -3.35
CA ALA A 53 27.07 -2.90 -3.29
C ALA A 53 26.56 -2.34 -4.63
N VAL A 54 25.89 -1.19 -4.61
CA VAL A 54 25.44 -0.48 -5.81
C VAL A 54 26.42 0.62 -6.21
N THR A 55 26.66 0.80 -7.51
CA THR A 55 27.50 1.87 -8.06
C THR A 55 26.75 2.63 -9.15
N GLU A 56 27.01 3.94 -9.25
CA GLU A 56 26.49 4.76 -10.35
C GLU A 56 27.05 4.25 -11.69
N ALA A 57 26.17 4.12 -12.68
CA ALA A 57 26.51 3.68 -14.03
C ALA A 57 26.47 4.87 -15.02
N ASP A 58 25.33 5.56 -15.08
CA ASP A 58 25.12 6.74 -15.92
C ASP A 58 24.00 7.64 -15.37
N ALA A 59 23.66 8.71 -16.10
CA ALA A 59 22.60 9.63 -15.70
C ALA A 59 21.87 10.22 -16.92
N ALA A 60 20.57 10.45 -16.77
CA ALA A 60 19.66 10.93 -17.81
C ALA A 60 18.70 12.02 -17.28
N GLU A 61 18.23 12.87 -18.19
CA GLU A 61 17.12 13.78 -17.90
C GLU A 61 15.81 13.00 -17.81
N PHE A 62 14.91 13.43 -16.95
CA PHE A 62 13.56 12.89 -16.83
C PHE A 62 12.53 14.02 -16.77
N THR A 63 11.34 13.72 -17.24
CA THR A 63 10.13 14.52 -16.98
C THR A 63 9.02 13.55 -16.63
N THR A 64 8.79 13.39 -15.34
CA THR A 64 7.74 12.50 -14.82
C THR A 64 6.62 13.30 -14.19
N ARG A 65 5.70 12.64 -13.50
CA ARG A 65 4.50 13.24 -12.92
C ARG A 65 4.44 13.03 -11.41
N ILE A 66 3.87 14.01 -10.71
CA ILE A 66 3.39 13.88 -9.35
C ILE A 66 1.93 14.33 -9.25
N LEU A 67 1.14 13.69 -8.38
CA LEU A 67 -0.18 14.15 -7.97
C LEU A 67 -0.11 14.59 -6.51
N VAL A 68 -0.58 15.79 -6.21
CA VAL A 68 -0.51 16.41 -4.88
C VAL A 68 -1.91 16.60 -4.33
N ARG A 69 -2.16 16.07 -3.12
CA ARG A 69 -3.35 16.31 -2.32
C ARG A 69 -2.93 16.92 -1.00
N ARG A 70 -3.38 18.12 -0.68
CA ARG A 70 -2.89 18.84 0.52
C ARG A 70 -3.96 19.73 1.14
N PRO A 71 -3.85 20.06 2.44
CA PRO A 71 -4.64 21.13 3.03
C PRO A 71 -4.43 22.44 2.27
N ALA A 72 -5.52 23.14 1.96
CA ALA A 72 -5.49 24.45 1.32
C ALA A 72 -4.89 25.51 2.26
N ASN A 73 -5.20 25.42 3.55
CA ASN A 73 -4.67 26.28 4.60
C ASN A 73 -3.56 25.60 5.40
N GLY A 74 -2.43 26.30 5.58
CA GLY A 74 -1.28 25.79 6.32
C GLY A 74 -1.53 25.53 7.81
N SER A 75 -2.54 26.15 8.42
CA SER A 75 -2.92 25.84 9.81
C SER A 75 -3.50 24.45 10.01
N ASP A 76 -4.02 23.86 8.93
CA ASP A 76 -4.70 22.56 8.95
C ASP A 76 -3.72 21.43 8.58
N PHE A 77 -2.47 21.78 8.28
CA PHE A 77 -1.40 20.85 7.95
C PHE A 77 -0.61 20.43 9.19
N ASN A 78 -0.46 19.13 9.39
CA ASN A 78 0.22 18.55 10.56
C ASN A 78 1.76 18.50 10.45
N GLY A 79 2.32 18.95 9.32
CA GLY A 79 3.76 18.96 9.06
C GLY A 79 4.31 17.68 8.40
N TYR A 80 3.48 16.66 8.17
CA TYR A 80 3.87 15.40 7.54
C TYR A 80 3.42 15.29 6.09
N LEU A 81 4.37 15.01 5.22
CA LEU A 81 4.12 14.66 3.84
C LEU A 81 4.24 13.14 3.65
N VAL A 82 3.18 12.48 3.21
CA VAL A 82 3.23 11.10 2.71
C VAL A 82 3.60 11.13 1.23
N VAL A 83 4.68 10.48 0.85
CA VAL A 83 5.15 10.35 -0.53
C VAL A 83 4.94 8.91 -0.96
N GLU A 84 3.89 8.69 -1.74
CA GLU A 84 3.54 7.37 -2.25
C GLU A 84 4.30 7.09 -3.55
N TRP A 85 4.99 5.97 -3.61
CA TRP A 85 5.50 5.41 -4.86
C TRP A 85 4.33 4.77 -5.60
N PHE A 86 3.89 5.37 -6.71
CA PHE A 86 2.74 4.84 -7.45
C PHE A 86 2.98 3.42 -7.94
N ASN A 87 1.96 2.60 -7.79
CA ASN A 87 2.02 1.20 -8.20
C ASN A 87 1.68 1.09 -9.69
N VAL A 88 2.51 0.37 -10.45
CA VAL A 88 2.36 0.21 -11.90
C VAL A 88 1.98 -1.20 -12.33
N SER A 89 1.55 -2.06 -11.40
CA SER A 89 1.29 -3.48 -11.65
C SER A 89 0.16 -3.72 -12.66
N SER A 90 -0.78 -2.79 -12.78
CA SER A 90 -1.85 -2.83 -13.78
C SER A 90 -1.42 -2.33 -15.16
N GLY A 91 -0.17 -1.89 -15.31
CA GLY A 91 0.35 -1.27 -16.53
C GLY A 91 0.18 0.27 -16.56
N THR A 92 -0.34 0.87 -15.49
CA THR A 92 -0.46 2.32 -15.32
C THR A 92 -0.42 2.67 -13.83
N ASP A 93 -0.24 3.95 -13.49
CA ASP A 93 -0.17 4.37 -12.08
C ASP A 93 -1.50 4.18 -11.35
N ALA A 94 -1.41 3.54 -10.19
CA ALA A 94 -2.43 3.43 -9.17
C ALA A 94 -1.92 3.95 -7.83
N ALA A 95 -2.85 4.37 -6.97
CA ALA A 95 -2.57 4.92 -5.64
C ALA A 95 -3.17 4.05 -4.51
N PRO A 96 -2.80 2.77 -4.39
CA PRO A 96 -3.40 1.87 -3.40
C PRO A 96 -3.23 2.36 -1.96
N GLU A 97 -2.08 2.96 -1.60
CA GLU A 97 -1.89 3.46 -0.23
C GLU A 97 -2.84 4.62 0.03
N TYR A 98 -2.99 5.56 -0.91
CA TYR A 98 -3.99 6.61 -0.77
C TYR A 98 -5.40 6.04 -0.59
N THR A 99 -5.80 5.03 -1.36
CA THR A 99 -7.14 4.43 -1.23
C THR A 99 -7.41 3.94 0.20
N TYR A 100 -6.44 3.27 0.84
CA TYR A 100 -6.59 2.80 2.22
C TYR A 100 -6.47 3.93 3.27
N LEU A 101 -5.54 4.87 3.04
CA LEU A 101 -5.12 5.87 4.02
C LEU A 101 -5.86 7.20 3.91
N ALA A 102 -6.60 7.46 2.82
CA ALA A 102 -7.22 8.77 2.56
C ALA A 102 -8.04 9.33 3.74
N PRO A 103 -8.86 8.52 4.45
CA PRO A 103 -9.58 9.02 5.62
C PRO A 103 -8.66 9.51 6.74
N GLU A 104 -7.56 8.81 7.01
CA GLU A 104 -6.57 9.24 8.01
C GLU A 104 -5.75 10.43 7.53
N ILE A 105 -5.32 10.43 6.26
CA ILE A 105 -4.59 11.53 5.64
C ILE A 105 -5.37 12.84 5.78
N VAL A 106 -6.65 12.81 5.41
CA VAL A 106 -7.51 14.01 5.42
C VAL A 106 -7.90 14.41 6.84
N ARG A 107 -8.33 13.47 7.69
CA ARG A 107 -8.75 13.76 9.07
C ARG A 107 -7.61 14.33 9.92
N SER A 108 -6.40 13.81 9.73
CA SER A 108 -5.23 14.18 10.56
C SER A 108 -4.37 15.29 9.93
N GLY A 109 -4.77 15.87 8.80
CA GLY A 109 -4.11 17.03 8.22
C GLY A 109 -2.79 16.74 7.49
N TYR A 110 -2.62 15.54 6.94
CA TYR A 110 -1.44 15.20 6.13
C TYR A 110 -1.51 15.86 4.75
N ALA A 111 -0.36 16.15 4.16
CA ALA A 111 -0.24 16.28 2.72
C ALA A 111 0.16 14.91 2.15
N TRP A 112 -0.28 14.62 0.93
CA TRP A 112 0.05 13.41 0.21
C TRP A 112 0.52 13.77 -1.20
N VAL A 113 1.58 13.09 -1.65
CA VAL A 113 2.10 13.21 -3.01
C VAL A 113 2.35 11.81 -3.57
N GLY A 114 1.63 11.45 -4.61
CA GLY A 114 1.92 10.25 -5.40
C GLY A 114 2.92 10.55 -6.50
N VAL A 115 3.91 9.68 -6.67
CA VAL A 115 5.05 9.86 -7.60
C VAL A 115 5.06 8.75 -8.64
N SER A 116 4.99 9.14 -9.92
CA SER A 116 5.23 8.26 -11.07
C SER A 116 6.73 7.95 -11.19
N ALA A 117 7.27 7.14 -10.27
CA ALA A 117 8.70 6.85 -10.21
C ALA A 117 9.16 5.81 -11.24
N GLN A 118 8.24 5.02 -11.79
CA GLN A 118 8.52 3.98 -12.76
C GLN A 118 8.08 4.37 -14.18
N TYR A 119 8.80 3.84 -15.16
CA TYR A 119 8.63 3.98 -16.59
C TYR A 119 7.20 3.68 -17.04
N THR A 120 6.64 2.57 -16.56
CA THR A 120 5.28 2.13 -16.91
C THR A 120 4.21 3.15 -16.54
N GLY A 121 4.41 3.92 -15.45
CA GLY A 121 3.45 4.96 -15.03
C GLY A 121 3.27 6.07 -16.07
N ILE A 122 4.32 6.36 -16.85
CA ILE A 122 4.32 7.39 -17.89
C ILE A 122 4.09 6.79 -19.28
N GLU A 123 4.79 5.70 -19.59
CA GLU A 123 4.88 5.16 -20.93
C GLU A 123 3.91 4.00 -21.21
N GLY A 124 3.12 3.61 -20.21
CA GLY A 124 2.26 2.44 -20.30
C GLY A 124 3.05 1.15 -20.52
N GLY A 125 2.34 0.03 -20.53
CA GLY A 125 2.95 -1.27 -20.72
C GLY A 125 2.04 -2.39 -20.26
N ALA A 126 2.43 -3.63 -20.56
CA ALA A 126 1.71 -4.80 -20.06
C ALA A 126 1.77 -4.81 -18.53
N GLY A 127 0.59 -4.82 -17.89
CA GLY A 127 0.48 -5.03 -16.46
C GLY A 127 0.90 -6.45 -16.08
N SER A 128 1.46 -6.61 -14.87
CA SER A 128 1.69 -7.93 -14.28
C SER A 128 0.40 -8.52 -13.72
N VAL A 129 -0.55 -7.68 -13.29
CA VAL A 129 -1.90 -8.06 -12.85
C VAL A 129 -2.88 -7.83 -14.00
N GLY A 130 -2.84 -8.69 -15.02
CA GLY A 130 -3.72 -8.58 -16.18
C GLY A 130 -5.17 -8.97 -15.85
N MET A 131 -6.13 -8.21 -16.38
CA MET A 131 -7.43 -8.75 -16.77
C MET A 131 -7.24 -9.31 -18.19
N GLU A 132 -7.55 -10.58 -18.42
CA GLU A 132 -7.19 -11.32 -19.65
C GLU A 132 -7.71 -10.66 -20.95
N ASP A 133 -8.72 -9.79 -20.85
CA ASP A 133 -9.39 -9.13 -21.99
C ASP A 133 -9.15 -7.60 -22.10
N GLY A 134 -8.20 -7.05 -21.34
CA GLY A 134 -7.91 -5.60 -21.36
C GLY A 134 -6.91 -5.17 -22.43
N ASP A 135 -7.17 -4.06 -23.12
CA ASP A 135 -6.15 -3.39 -23.94
C ASP A 135 -4.93 -3.03 -23.07
N THR A 136 -3.72 -3.25 -23.60
CA THR A 136 -2.49 -2.83 -22.92
C THR A 136 -2.53 -1.32 -22.69
N PRO A 137 -2.41 -0.83 -21.45
CA PRO A 137 -2.41 0.60 -21.17
C PRO A 137 -1.38 1.34 -22.02
N THR A 138 -1.83 2.39 -22.69
CA THR A 138 -0.98 3.24 -23.55
C THR A 138 -0.28 4.33 -22.76
N ARG A 139 0.70 4.99 -23.39
CA ARG A 139 1.43 6.14 -22.82
C ARG A 139 0.46 7.24 -22.41
N LEU A 140 0.74 7.94 -21.32
CA LEU A 140 -0.07 9.10 -20.90
C LEU A 140 -0.16 10.15 -22.03
N ALA A 141 0.93 10.37 -22.75
CA ALA A 141 0.99 11.27 -23.90
C ALA A 141 0.06 10.87 -25.06
N ASP A 142 -0.30 9.60 -25.21
CA ASP A 142 -1.24 9.16 -26.24
C ASP A 142 -2.70 9.34 -25.78
N LYS A 143 -2.95 9.24 -24.47
CA LYS A 143 -4.28 9.43 -23.87
C LYS A 143 -4.69 10.91 -23.83
N ASP A 144 -3.75 11.79 -23.53
CA ASP A 144 -3.96 13.24 -23.47
C ASP A 144 -2.66 13.97 -23.87
N PRO A 145 -2.42 14.15 -25.18
CA PRO A 145 -1.19 14.75 -25.69
C PRO A 145 -0.95 16.18 -25.21
N ASP A 146 -2.02 16.96 -25.05
CA ASP A 146 -1.92 18.37 -24.63
C ASP A 146 -1.45 18.46 -23.17
N ARG A 147 -1.95 17.55 -22.31
CA ARG A 147 -1.60 17.53 -20.89
C ARG A 147 -0.26 16.82 -20.62
N TYR A 148 0.01 15.70 -21.28
CA TYR A 148 1.11 14.79 -20.94
C TYR A 148 2.21 14.69 -22.02
N GLY A 149 2.09 15.42 -23.13
CA GLY A 149 3.00 15.33 -24.28
C GLY A 149 4.47 15.64 -23.97
N SER A 150 4.75 16.34 -22.86
CA SER A 150 6.10 16.65 -22.38
C SER A 150 6.72 15.56 -21.48
N LEU A 151 5.93 14.61 -20.97
CA LEU A 151 6.40 13.59 -20.04
C LEU A 151 7.29 12.55 -20.75
N ARG A 152 8.47 12.28 -20.21
CA ARG A 152 9.46 11.32 -20.73
C ARG A 152 10.18 10.65 -19.56
N HIS A 153 10.02 9.34 -19.44
CA HIS A 153 10.70 8.57 -18.40
C HIS A 153 11.90 7.82 -18.98
N PRO A 154 13.12 7.93 -18.40
CA PRO A 154 14.33 7.35 -18.99
C PRO A 154 14.49 5.84 -18.75
N GLY A 155 13.61 5.21 -17.97
CA GLY A 155 13.61 3.78 -17.64
C GLY A 155 13.62 3.51 -16.13
N ASP A 156 13.25 2.31 -15.70
CA ASP A 156 13.20 1.95 -14.27
C ASP A 156 14.58 1.92 -13.61
N GLY A 157 15.65 1.83 -14.41
CA GLY A 157 17.03 2.03 -13.96
C GLY A 157 17.25 3.32 -13.16
N TYR A 158 16.44 4.35 -13.42
CA TYR A 158 16.55 5.68 -12.81
C TYR A 158 15.53 5.92 -11.68
N SER A 159 14.59 4.99 -11.48
CA SER A 159 13.41 5.18 -10.62
C SER A 159 13.74 5.53 -9.17
N TYR A 160 14.75 4.88 -8.60
CA TYR A 160 15.17 5.11 -7.20
C TYR A 160 15.75 6.52 -6.98
N ASP A 161 16.56 7.02 -7.93
CA ASP A 161 17.12 8.37 -7.86
C ASP A 161 16.06 9.42 -8.22
N ILE A 162 15.12 9.12 -9.13
CA ILE A 162 13.95 9.96 -9.40
C ILE A 162 13.12 10.15 -8.13
N PHE A 163 12.76 9.06 -7.44
CA PHE A 163 11.98 9.11 -6.20
C PHE A 163 12.71 9.90 -5.10
N GLY A 164 14.02 9.68 -4.95
CA GLY A 164 14.87 10.43 -4.05
C GLY A 164 14.94 11.93 -4.38
N ALA A 165 15.21 12.27 -5.64
CA ALA A 165 15.34 13.64 -6.09
C ALA A 165 14.03 14.43 -5.95
N ILE A 166 12.89 13.80 -6.27
CA ILE A 166 11.55 14.39 -6.08
C ILE A 166 11.27 14.61 -4.59
N GLY A 167 11.51 13.60 -3.74
CA GLY A 167 11.33 13.75 -2.29
C GLY A 167 12.18 14.88 -1.71
N GLY A 168 13.44 15.00 -2.12
CA GLY A 168 14.33 16.10 -1.71
C GLY A 168 13.84 17.47 -2.17
N ALA A 169 13.26 17.56 -3.38
CA ALA A 169 12.69 18.80 -3.88
C ALA A 169 11.39 19.18 -3.16
N LEU A 170 10.53 18.21 -2.84
CA LEU A 170 9.30 18.42 -2.06
C LEU A 170 9.59 18.91 -0.64
N ALA A 171 10.69 18.45 -0.03
CA ALA A 171 11.15 18.95 1.28
C ALA A 171 11.64 20.40 1.23
N ALA A 172 12.15 20.86 0.08
CA ALA A 172 12.69 22.21 -0.13
C ALA A 172 11.63 23.18 -0.68
N ASN A 173 10.49 23.32 0.01
CA ASN A 173 9.27 23.95 -0.50
C ASN A 173 9.18 25.49 -0.38
N HIS A 174 10.30 26.19 -0.26
CA HIS A 174 10.33 27.64 -0.02
C HIS A 174 10.14 28.52 -1.26
N THR A 175 10.06 27.92 -2.46
CA THR A 175 9.93 28.67 -3.72
C THR A 175 8.47 29.03 -3.99
N GLU A 176 8.22 30.23 -4.51
CA GLU A 176 6.90 30.62 -5.03
C GLU A 176 6.47 29.67 -6.16
N GLY A 177 5.19 29.27 -6.16
CA GLY A 177 4.67 28.29 -7.13
C GLY A 177 5.06 26.82 -6.86
N HIS A 178 5.71 26.53 -5.74
CA HIS A 178 5.99 25.14 -5.33
C HIS A 178 4.68 24.36 -5.06
N PRO A 179 4.60 23.05 -5.36
CA PRO A 179 3.38 22.25 -5.14
C PRO A 179 2.84 22.28 -3.70
N LEU A 180 3.73 22.49 -2.73
CA LEU A 180 3.45 22.59 -1.30
C LEU A 180 3.67 24.02 -0.74
N ALA A 181 3.56 25.05 -1.59
CA ALA A 181 3.70 26.43 -1.16
C ALA A 181 2.66 26.77 -0.08
N GLY A 182 3.08 27.49 0.97
CA GLY A 182 2.24 27.84 2.12
C GLY A 182 2.16 26.77 3.21
N LEU A 183 2.77 25.59 3.01
CA LEU A 183 2.89 24.54 4.03
C LEU A 183 4.29 24.54 4.65
N THR A 184 4.42 24.07 5.90
CA THR A 184 5.73 23.87 6.55
C THR A 184 5.98 22.37 6.69
N VAL A 185 6.68 21.78 5.73
CA VAL A 185 6.99 20.34 5.74
C VAL A 185 8.10 20.05 6.77
N ARG A 186 7.77 19.30 7.84
CA ARG A 186 8.74 18.87 8.86
C ARG A 186 9.31 17.48 8.59
N ARG A 187 8.48 16.56 8.10
CA ARG A 187 8.77 15.14 7.98
C ARG A 187 8.19 14.59 6.69
N LEU A 188 8.92 13.68 6.07
CA LEU A 188 8.49 12.93 4.89
C LEU A 188 8.40 11.46 5.25
N LEU A 189 7.30 10.82 4.88
CA LEU A 189 7.11 9.37 4.99
C LEU A 189 7.04 8.80 3.57
N ALA A 190 7.84 7.78 3.26
CA ALA A 190 7.66 7.04 2.03
C ALA A 190 6.60 5.95 2.23
N ALA A 191 5.72 5.72 1.26
CA ALA A 191 4.71 4.68 1.31
C ALA A 191 4.60 3.95 -0.04
N GLY A 192 4.25 2.67 -0.03
CA GLY A 192 4.05 1.91 -1.25
C GLY A 192 3.55 0.49 -0.98
N GLU A 193 2.71 0.02 -1.89
CA GLU A 193 2.05 -1.29 -1.83
C GLU A 193 2.52 -2.19 -2.97
N SER A 194 2.57 -3.51 -2.77
CA SER A 194 2.86 -4.52 -3.80
C SER A 194 4.17 -4.29 -4.56
N GLN A 195 4.14 -4.00 -5.86
CA GLN A 195 5.35 -3.71 -6.63
C GLN A 195 6.08 -2.47 -6.09
N SER A 196 5.35 -1.44 -5.67
CA SER A 196 5.94 -0.27 -5.03
C SER A 196 6.60 -0.63 -3.69
N ALA A 197 6.06 -1.60 -2.97
CA ALA A 197 6.67 -2.11 -1.74
C ALA A 197 7.95 -2.91 -2.01
N MET A 198 8.02 -3.65 -3.11
CA MET A 198 9.24 -4.29 -3.60
C MET A 198 10.29 -3.24 -4.02
N ALA A 199 9.87 -2.13 -4.65
CA ALA A 199 10.74 -1.01 -4.96
C ALA A 199 11.24 -0.31 -3.69
N LEU A 200 10.37 -0.07 -2.70
CA LEU A 200 10.76 0.50 -1.41
C LEU A 200 11.70 -0.41 -0.63
N THR A 201 11.59 -1.73 -0.78
CA THR A 201 12.56 -2.68 -0.21
C THR A 201 13.96 -2.43 -0.77
N THR A 202 14.10 -2.27 -2.10
CA THR A 202 15.36 -1.90 -2.75
C THR A 202 15.82 -0.50 -2.34
N TYR A 203 14.89 0.46 -2.29
CA TYR A 203 15.16 1.84 -1.89
C TYR A 203 15.74 1.94 -0.48
N VAL A 204 15.11 1.28 0.49
CA VAL A 204 15.55 1.26 1.89
C VAL A 204 16.93 0.63 2.03
N ASN A 205 17.17 -0.48 1.34
CA ASN A 205 18.43 -1.22 1.45
C ASN A 205 19.63 -0.49 0.81
N HIS A 206 19.40 0.31 -0.23
CA HIS A 206 20.51 0.84 -1.04
C HIS A 206 20.58 2.38 -1.10
N PHE A 207 19.46 3.08 -0.98
CA PHE A 207 19.37 4.49 -1.35
C PHE A 207 18.90 5.41 -0.21
N ALA A 208 18.05 4.93 0.69
CA ALA A 208 17.44 5.76 1.74
C ALA A 208 18.47 6.50 2.60
N LYS A 209 19.55 5.82 3.01
CA LYS A 209 20.65 6.40 3.80
C LYS A 209 21.44 7.45 3.04
N GLN A 210 21.68 7.25 1.75
CA GLN A 210 22.40 8.21 0.91
C GLN A 210 21.56 9.45 0.63
N HIS A 211 20.27 9.28 0.34
CA HIS A 211 19.37 10.39 0.09
C HIS A 211 19.06 11.16 1.37
N ASN A 212 18.86 10.46 2.50
CA ASN A 212 18.62 11.05 3.82
C ASN A 212 17.49 12.10 3.82
N ILE A 213 16.37 11.76 3.19
CA ILE A 213 15.20 12.66 3.02
C ILE A 213 13.93 12.15 3.70
N PHE A 214 13.73 10.84 3.75
CA PHE A 214 12.57 10.21 4.38
C PHE A 214 12.88 9.95 5.84
N HIS A 215 11.91 10.21 6.69
CA HIS A 215 12.02 10.08 8.13
C HIS A 215 11.36 8.80 8.64
N GLY A 216 10.51 8.18 7.83
CA GLY A 216 9.94 6.86 8.06
C GLY A 216 9.45 6.25 6.75
N VAL A 217 9.26 4.93 6.72
CA VAL A 217 8.84 4.19 5.53
C VAL A 217 7.74 3.19 5.87
N LEU A 218 6.64 3.23 5.12
CA LEU A 218 5.55 2.26 5.16
C LEU A 218 5.65 1.34 3.93
N ILE A 219 5.84 0.04 4.15
CA ILE A 219 5.98 -0.97 3.10
C ILE A 219 4.81 -1.95 3.26
N HIS A 220 3.93 -2.00 2.28
CA HIS A 220 2.71 -2.81 2.36
C HIS A 220 2.71 -3.90 1.28
N SER A 221 2.47 -5.15 1.67
CA SER A 221 2.29 -6.27 0.73
C SER A 221 3.49 -6.55 -0.19
N ARG A 222 4.72 -6.55 0.37
CA ARG A 222 5.94 -6.90 -0.39
C ARG A 222 6.10 -8.42 -0.52
N SER A 223 6.73 -8.88 -1.60
CA SER A 223 7.12 -10.30 -1.77
C SER A 223 8.41 -10.65 -1.01
N LEU A 224 8.85 -11.91 -1.15
CA LEU A 224 10.13 -12.41 -0.67
C LEU A 224 11.31 -11.57 -1.18
N GLY A 225 11.25 -11.14 -2.45
CA GLY A 225 12.31 -10.42 -3.11
C GLY A 225 12.16 -8.91 -2.98
N ALA A 226 13.02 -8.21 -3.70
CA ALA A 226 12.95 -6.77 -3.92
C ALA A 226 12.93 -6.50 -5.43
N LEU A 227 12.46 -5.33 -5.86
CA LEU A 227 12.43 -4.98 -7.27
C LEU A 227 13.88 -4.77 -7.78
N PRO A 228 14.26 -5.26 -8.96
CA PRO A 228 15.64 -5.11 -9.44
C PRO A 228 16.00 -3.63 -9.67
N LEU A 229 17.30 -3.36 -9.83
CA LEU A 229 17.80 -2.00 -10.10
C LEU A 229 17.27 -1.43 -11.42
N GLY A 230 16.84 -2.29 -12.35
CA GLY A 230 16.25 -1.91 -13.63
C GLY A 230 17.29 -1.50 -14.68
N GLU A 231 16.80 -1.17 -15.87
CA GLU A 231 17.61 -0.79 -17.02
C GLU A 231 17.11 0.53 -17.64
N ALA A 232 17.91 1.11 -18.53
CA ALA A 232 17.50 2.27 -19.30
C ALA A 232 16.45 1.90 -20.35
N GLY A 233 15.47 2.78 -20.56
CA GLY A 233 14.47 2.71 -21.62
C GLY A 233 13.38 1.64 -21.46
N LYS A 234 13.31 0.93 -20.33
CA LYS A 234 12.33 -0.14 -20.11
C LYS A 234 11.89 -0.25 -18.64
N PRO A 235 10.75 -0.90 -18.36
CA PRO A 235 10.35 -1.24 -17.00
C PRO A 235 11.25 -2.31 -16.38
N ALA A 236 11.29 -2.37 -15.04
CA ALA A 236 11.92 -3.45 -14.30
C ALA A 236 11.11 -4.75 -14.42
N ASP A 237 11.79 -5.89 -14.43
CA ASP A 237 11.14 -7.20 -14.43
C ASP A 237 10.69 -7.58 -13.01
N ILE A 238 9.41 -7.39 -12.72
CA ILE A 238 8.82 -7.77 -11.43
C ILE A 238 8.95 -9.27 -11.15
N THR A 239 9.10 -10.14 -12.16
CA THR A 239 9.21 -11.59 -11.93
C THR A 239 10.46 -11.96 -11.13
N GLU A 240 11.50 -11.12 -11.17
CA GLU A 240 12.69 -11.29 -10.33
C GLU A 240 12.37 -11.13 -8.83
N ALA A 241 11.42 -10.28 -8.46
CA ALA A 241 11.00 -10.10 -7.07
C ALA A 241 10.19 -11.31 -6.53
N TYR A 242 9.68 -12.16 -7.42
CA TYR A 242 8.94 -13.39 -7.06
C TYR A 242 9.79 -14.66 -7.17
N ARG A 243 10.85 -14.66 -7.99
CA ARG A 243 11.69 -15.85 -8.24
C ARG A 243 13.11 -15.72 -7.69
N GLY A 244 13.49 -14.53 -7.25
CA GLY A 244 14.79 -14.24 -6.67
C GLY A 244 14.97 -14.86 -5.29
N LEU A 245 16.14 -14.63 -4.70
CA LEU A 245 16.41 -15.02 -3.32
C LEU A 245 15.60 -14.14 -2.35
N PRO A 246 15.21 -14.66 -1.17
CA PRO A 246 14.61 -13.84 -0.13
C PRO A 246 15.51 -12.66 0.25
N VAL A 247 14.96 -11.45 0.20
CA VAL A 247 15.62 -10.20 0.56
C VAL A 247 15.05 -9.69 1.88
N ARG A 248 15.91 -9.58 2.90
CA ARG A 248 15.58 -8.92 4.15
C ARG A 248 15.89 -7.42 4.07
N LEU A 249 15.18 -6.62 4.85
CA LEU A 249 15.57 -5.24 5.09
C LEU A 249 16.88 -5.22 5.88
N SER A 250 17.73 -4.26 5.55
CA SER A 250 19.04 -4.10 6.18
C SER A 250 18.93 -4.04 7.71
N THR A 251 19.96 -4.49 8.41
CA THR A 251 20.05 -4.35 9.87
C THR A 251 20.62 -2.99 10.30
N ASP A 252 21.07 -2.16 9.36
CA ASP A 252 21.61 -0.82 9.60
C ASP A 252 20.63 0.32 9.28
N LEU A 253 19.32 0.07 9.41
CA LEU A 253 18.28 1.08 9.25
C LEU A 253 18.54 2.27 10.17
N THR A 254 18.30 3.47 9.63
CA THR A 254 18.50 4.75 10.34
C THR A 254 17.20 5.51 10.56
N VAL A 255 16.09 4.96 10.07
CA VAL A 255 14.75 5.52 10.17
C VAL A 255 13.75 4.39 10.44
N PRO A 256 12.64 4.66 11.15
CA PRO A 256 11.52 3.75 11.29
C PRO A 256 11.03 3.17 9.96
N VAL A 257 10.95 1.83 9.87
CA VAL A 257 10.33 1.11 8.76
C VAL A 257 9.21 0.24 9.32
N PHE A 258 8.01 0.39 8.77
CA PHE A 258 6.83 -0.38 9.14
C PHE A 258 6.40 -1.22 7.95
N VAL A 259 6.45 -2.54 8.09
CA VAL A 259 6.01 -3.51 7.08
C VAL A 259 4.65 -4.07 7.46
N LEU A 260 3.69 -4.05 6.54
CA LEU A 260 2.41 -4.73 6.67
C LEU A 260 2.30 -5.82 5.62
N GLN A 261 1.79 -6.98 6.02
CA GLN A 261 1.61 -8.14 5.14
C GLN A 261 0.24 -8.75 5.34
N THR A 262 -0.36 -9.17 4.24
CA THR A 262 -1.62 -9.90 4.21
C THR A 262 -1.36 -11.42 4.19
N GLU A 263 -2.41 -12.22 4.37
CA GLU A 263 -2.27 -13.69 4.22
C GLU A 263 -1.78 -14.08 2.82
N THR A 264 -2.22 -13.34 1.78
CA THR A 264 -1.78 -13.57 0.40
C THR A 264 -0.28 -13.39 0.27
N ASP A 265 0.29 -12.36 0.92
CA ASP A 265 1.70 -11.99 0.75
C ASP A 265 2.65 -12.93 1.48
N VAL A 266 2.24 -13.36 2.68
CA VAL A 266 3.01 -14.30 3.50
C VAL A 266 3.22 -15.62 2.77
N LEU A 267 2.19 -16.10 2.07
CA LEU A 267 2.22 -17.33 1.27
C LEU A 267 2.12 -17.01 -0.24
N THR A 268 1.36 -17.82 -0.99
CA THR A 268 1.17 -17.73 -2.46
C THR A 268 2.48 -17.57 -3.24
N ASN A 269 2.47 -16.83 -4.35
CA ASN A 269 3.65 -16.51 -5.14
C ASN A 269 4.48 -15.37 -4.53
N PHE A 270 3.99 -14.68 -3.49
CA PHE A 270 4.74 -13.62 -2.81
C PHE A 270 5.77 -14.21 -1.84
N GLN A 271 5.44 -15.29 -1.15
CA GLN A 271 6.33 -16.08 -0.29
C GLN A 271 7.08 -15.25 0.77
N TYR A 272 6.48 -14.20 1.31
CA TYR A 272 7.14 -13.34 2.30
C TYR A 272 7.58 -14.11 3.56
N VAL A 273 6.95 -15.25 3.87
CA VAL A 273 7.41 -16.17 4.93
C VAL A 273 8.92 -16.45 4.87
N GLN A 274 9.52 -16.54 3.68
CA GLN A 274 10.95 -16.79 3.49
C GLN A 274 11.83 -15.55 3.78
N ALA A 275 11.25 -14.35 3.67
CA ALA A 275 11.92 -13.08 3.94
C ALA A 275 11.62 -12.51 5.33
N ARG A 276 10.82 -13.21 6.15
CA ARG A 276 10.55 -12.83 7.55
C ARG A 276 11.84 -12.52 8.30
N GLN A 277 11.77 -11.48 9.12
CA GLN A 277 12.79 -11.07 10.06
C GLN A 277 12.12 -10.54 11.34
N PRO A 278 12.77 -10.68 12.51
CA PRO A 278 12.22 -10.16 13.75
C PRO A 278 12.17 -8.64 13.73
N ASP A 279 11.27 -8.09 14.54
CA ASP A 279 11.24 -6.66 14.84
C ASP A 279 12.57 -6.16 15.43
N SER A 280 12.81 -4.86 15.29
CA SER A 280 13.98 -4.15 15.85
C SER A 280 13.60 -2.73 16.27
N SER A 281 14.56 -1.96 16.79
CA SER A 281 14.34 -0.55 17.13
C SER A 281 14.00 0.35 15.94
N PHE A 282 14.15 -0.14 14.70
CA PHE A 282 13.80 0.58 13.46
C PHE A 282 12.92 -0.23 12.51
N LEU A 283 12.49 -1.44 12.90
CA LEU A 283 11.62 -2.28 12.08
C LEU A 283 10.45 -2.82 12.89
N ARG A 284 9.23 -2.55 12.42
CA ARG A 284 8.02 -3.22 12.88
C ARG A 284 7.38 -3.97 11.72
N VAL A 285 6.99 -5.23 11.94
CA VAL A 285 6.23 -6.04 10.98
C VAL A 285 4.89 -6.43 11.58
N TRP A 286 3.80 -6.17 10.85
CA TRP A 286 2.48 -6.72 11.15
C TRP A 286 2.02 -7.64 10.02
N GLU A 287 1.59 -8.84 10.38
CA GLU A 287 0.93 -9.77 9.45
C GLU A 287 -0.53 -9.87 9.86
N MET A 288 -1.45 -9.64 8.93
CA MET A 288 -2.86 -9.38 9.23
C MET A 288 -3.74 -10.57 8.88
N ALA A 289 -4.39 -11.16 9.88
CA ALA A 289 -5.28 -12.31 9.68
C ALA A 289 -6.56 -11.89 8.95
N GLY A 290 -7.08 -12.77 8.10
CA GLY A 290 -8.30 -12.57 7.32
C GLY A 290 -8.18 -11.54 6.19
N THR A 291 -6.96 -11.16 5.78
CA THR A 291 -6.72 -10.14 4.75
C THR A 291 -6.10 -10.73 3.48
N SER A 292 -6.29 -10.05 2.35
CA SER A 292 -5.69 -10.39 1.05
C SER A 292 -4.97 -9.21 0.44
N HIS A 293 -4.11 -9.48 -0.53
CA HIS A 293 -3.25 -8.49 -1.20
C HIS A 293 -4.00 -7.22 -1.64
N ALA A 294 -5.17 -7.41 -2.25
CA ALA A 294 -6.18 -6.37 -2.44
C ALA A 294 -7.54 -6.90 -1.95
N ASP A 295 -8.48 -6.02 -1.62
CA ASP A 295 -9.78 -6.44 -1.07
C ASP A 295 -10.92 -5.56 -1.59
N LEU A 296 -12.12 -5.74 -1.03
CA LEU A 296 -13.28 -4.92 -1.40
C LEU A 296 -13.01 -3.41 -1.22
N ALA A 297 -12.19 -2.98 -0.26
CA ALA A 297 -11.91 -1.57 -0.07
C ALA A 297 -11.10 -0.97 -1.23
N GLN A 298 -10.31 -1.78 -1.95
CA GLN A 298 -9.62 -1.34 -3.17
C GLN A 298 -10.53 -1.31 -4.41
N ILE A 299 -11.32 -2.36 -4.63
CA ILE A 299 -12.10 -2.49 -5.88
C ILE A 299 -13.50 -1.86 -5.81
N GLY A 300 -14.06 -1.72 -4.61
CA GLY A 300 -15.36 -1.09 -4.38
C GLY A 300 -16.49 -1.73 -5.20
N GLU A 301 -17.31 -0.90 -5.83
CA GLU A 301 -18.48 -1.32 -6.62
C GLU A 301 -18.11 -2.13 -7.88
N TYR A 302 -16.84 -2.11 -8.30
CA TYR A 302 -16.37 -2.78 -9.49
C TYR A 302 -15.97 -4.25 -9.26
N GLU A 303 -16.23 -4.81 -8.07
CA GLU A 303 -15.91 -6.21 -7.73
C GLU A 303 -16.37 -7.20 -8.81
N SER A 304 -17.58 -7.01 -9.36
CA SER A 304 -18.14 -7.92 -10.37
C SER A 304 -17.33 -7.98 -11.67
N MET A 305 -16.54 -6.94 -11.96
CA MET A 305 -15.68 -6.89 -13.15
C MET A 305 -14.44 -7.79 -13.03
N LEU A 306 -14.07 -8.23 -11.82
CA LEU A 306 -12.94 -9.13 -11.61
C LEU A 306 -13.21 -10.56 -12.11
N GLY A 307 -14.48 -10.94 -12.29
CA GLY A 307 -14.86 -12.27 -12.75
C GLY A 307 -14.58 -13.39 -11.76
N CYS A 308 -14.38 -13.08 -10.48
CA CYS A 308 -14.08 -14.08 -9.46
C CYS A 308 -15.30 -14.94 -9.11
N PRO A 309 -15.10 -16.25 -8.84
CA PRO A 309 -16.21 -17.18 -8.62
C PRO A 309 -16.95 -16.97 -7.29
N ALA A 310 -16.32 -16.27 -6.36
CA ALA A 310 -16.84 -15.96 -5.03
C ALA A 310 -16.54 -14.49 -4.69
N PRO A 311 -17.27 -13.89 -3.72
CA PRO A 311 -16.97 -12.54 -3.25
C PRO A 311 -15.52 -12.43 -2.79
N VAL A 312 -14.87 -11.33 -3.16
CA VAL A 312 -13.48 -11.05 -2.75
C VAL A 312 -13.39 -10.86 -1.23
N ASN A 313 -12.19 -10.79 -0.71
CA ASN A 313 -11.95 -10.61 0.71
C ASN A 313 -12.67 -9.36 1.27
N ARG A 314 -13.31 -9.53 2.44
CA ARG A 314 -13.99 -8.48 3.22
C ARG A 314 -13.22 -8.12 4.50
N GLY A 315 -11.92 -8.40 4.51
CA GLY A 315 -11.03 -8.13 5.62
C GLY A 315 -10.95 -6.64 5.95
N GLN A 316 -10.40 -6.37 7.11
CA GLN A 316 -10.40 -5.04 7.74
C GLN A 316 -9.03 -4.36 7.70
N GLN A 317 -8.21 -4.67 6.69
CA GLN A 317 -6.83 -4.15 6.59
C GLN A 317 -6.78 -2.62 6.52
N ARG A 318 -7.82 -1.96 5.97
CA ARG A 318 -7.92 -0.49 5.93
C ARG A 318 -7.77 0.16 7.31
N PHE A 319 -8.28 -0.46 8.37
CA PHE A 319 -8.17 0.08 9.73
C PHE A 319 -6.78 -0.14 10.32
N VAL A 320 -6.18 -1.28 10.02
CA VAL A 320 -4.81 -1.61 10.44
C VAL A 320 -3.80 -0.68 9.77
N LEU A 321 -3.96 -0.40 8.48
CA LEU A 321 -3.12 0.55 7.72
C LEU A 321 -3.21 1.98 8.26
N ARG A 322 -4.43 2.47 8.54
CA ARG A 322 -4.62 3.80 9.16
C ARG A 322 -3.96 3.87 10.54
N SER A 323 -4.07 2.80 11.33
CA SER A 323 -3.37 2.71 12.62
C SER A 323 -1.85 2.69 12.45
N ALA A 324 -1.34 1.94 11.47
CA ALA A 324 0.09 1.87 11.18
C ALA A 324 0.67 3.22 10.75
N LEU A 325 -0.03 4.01 9.94
CA LEU A 325 0.39 5.38 9.59
C LEU A 325 0.48 6.29 10.83
N HIS A 326 -0.50 6.19 11.73
CA HIS A 326 -0.50 6.93 12.99
C HIS A 326 0.68 6.54 13.90
N HIS A 327 0.94 5.24 14.04
CA HIS A 327 2.08 4.74 14.81
C HIS A 327 3.42 5.10 14.17
N LEU A 328 3.54 5.00 12.84
CA LEU A 328 4.74 5.41 12.13
C LEU A 328 5.05 6.89 12.37
N ARG A 329 4.04 7.77 12.34
CA ARG A 329 4.21 9.18 12.70
C ARG A 329 4.76 9.33 14.12
N SER A 330 4.12 8.69 15.10
CA SER A 330 4.50 8.80 16.52
C SER A 330 5.91 8.26 16.77
N TRP A 331 6.28 7.19 16.05
CA TRP A 331 7.61 6.59 16.12
C TRP A 331 8.68 7.51 15.52
N VAL A 332 8.38 8.18 14.41
CA VAL A 332 9.27 9.18 13.79
C VAL A 332 9.45 10.43 14.64
N ASP A 333 8.44 10.84 15.41
CA ASP A 333 8.55 11.93 16.39
C ASP A 333 9.18 11.45 17.72
N GLU A 334 9.64 10.18 17.80
CA GLU A 334 10.25 9.56 18.99
C GLU A 334 9.33 9.54 20.22
N GLU A 335 8.01 9.57 20.01
CA GLU A 335 7.02 9.59 21.09
C GLU A 335 6.70 8.18 21.61
N SER A 336 6.49 7.23 20.70
CA SER A 336 6.18 5.84 21.04
C SER A 336 6.50 4.88 19.89
N GLU A 337 7.00 3.69 20.23
CA GLU A 337 7.12 2.59 19.26
C GLU A 337 5.74 1.99 18.93
N PRO A 338 5.52 1.49 17.70
CA PRO A 338 4.29 0.76 17.37
C PRO A 338 4.17 -0.53 18.21
N PRO A 339 2.95 -1.03 18.49
CA PRO A 339 2.77 -2.29 19.20
C PRO A 339 3.36 -3.48 18.43
N VAL A 340 3.84 -4.47 19.18
CA VAL A 340 4.29 -5.77 18.63
C VAL A 340 3.06 -6.63 18.36
N ALA A 341 3.06 -7.39 17.27
CA ALA A 341 2.11 -8.46 17.03
C ALA A 341 2.88 -9.76 16.73
N ASP A 342 2.36 -10.90 17.21
CA ASP A 342 2.87 -12.19 16.76
C ASP A 342 2.63 -12.34 15.24
N PRO A 343 3.55 -12.97 14.48
CA PRO A 343 3.31 -13.23 13.06
C PRO A 343 2.18 -14.22 12.87
N LEU A 344 1.61 -14.30 11.66
CA LEU A 344 0.64 -15.34 11.33
C LEU A 344 1.26 -16.72 11.53
N LEU A 345 0.51 -17.61 12.19
CA LEU A 345 0.99 -18.94 12.52
C LEU A 345 1.07 -19.80 11.26
N VAL A 346 2.30 -20.10 10.84
CA VAL A 346 2.60 -20.90 9.64
C VAL A 346 3.26 -22.20 10.06
N VAL A 347 2.80 -23.31 9.47
CA VAL A 347 3.37 -24.64 9.68
C VAL A 347 3.95 -25.20 8.38
N ASP A 348 5.04 -25.96 8.53
CA ASP A 348 5.60 -26.76 7.43
C ASP A 348 4.73 -28.00 7.22
N ALA A 349 4.03 -28.03 6.10
CA ALA A 349 3.47 -29.24 5.53
C ALA A 349 4.50 -29.80 4.54
N GLY A 350 4.61 -31.13 4.39
CA GLY A 350 5.64 -31.74 3.53
C GLY A 350 5.64 -31.30 2.05
N ASP A 351 4.62 -30.56 1.64
CA ASP A 351 4.37 -29.97 0.32
C ASP A 351 4.46 -28.43 0.28
N GLY A 352 4.73 -27.75 1.41
CA GLY A 352 4.89 -26.30 1.48
C GLY A 352 4.47 -25.69 2.83
N HIS A 353 4.42 -24.37 2.88
CA HIS A 353 3.93 -23.64 4.04
C HIS A 353 2.41 -23.45 3.98
N ARG A 354 1.72 -23.64 5.10
CA ARG A 354 0.29 -23.31 5.24
C ARG A 354 0.01 -22.63 6.57
N PHE A 355 -1.06 -21.85 6.63
CA PHE A 355 -1.53 -21.28 7.88
C PHE A 355 -2.10 -22.37 8.78
N GLU A 356 -1.86 -22.23 10.09
CA GLU A 356 -2.69 -22.88 11.08
C GLU A 356 -4.00 -22.11 11.21
N LEU A 357 -5.12 -22.82 11.07
CA LEU A 357 -6.46 -22.21 11.07
C LEU A 357 -7.15 -22.41 12.42
N ASP A 358 -8.00 -21.47 12.79
CA ASP A 358 -8.90 -21.60 13.93
C ASP A 358 -10.11 -22.51 13.63
N GLN A 359 -11.00 -22.65 14.60
CA GLN A 359 -12.16 -23.54 14.52
C GLN A 359 -13.16 -23.18 13.41
N VAL A 360 -13.14 -21.95 12.88
CA VAL A 360 -14.01 -21.55 11.77
C VAL A 360 -13.27 -21.46 10.43
N GLY A 361 -11.94 -21.58 10.44
CA GLY A 361 -11.12 -21.64 9.24
C GLY A 361 -10.40 -20.34 8.86
N ASN A 362 -10.30 -19.36 9.79
CA ASN A 362 -9.46 -18.17 9.64
C ASN A 362 -8.04 -18.44 10.17
N ALA A 363 -7.01 -17.75 9.66
CA ALA A 363 -5.64 -17.92 10.14
C ALA A 363 -5.48 -17.52 11.61
N ARG A 364 -4.62 -18.23 12.35
CA ARG A 364 -4.25 -17.94 13.74
C ARG A 364 -3.12 -16.92 13.85
N ASP A 365 -3.06 -16.28 15.02
CA ASP A 365 -2.12 -15.20 15.37
C ASP A 365 -2.21 -14.01 14.39
N GLY A 366 -1.14 -13.22 14.26
CA GLY A 366 -1.20 -11.98 13.50
C GLY A 366 -2.00 -10.88 14.20
N VAL A 367 -2.13 -9.76 13.49
CA VAL A 367 -3.10 -8.72 13.83
C VAL A 367 -4.49 -9.23 13.43
N ARG A 368 -5.32 -9.53 14.43
CA ARG A 368 -6.72 -9.95 14.25
C ARG A 368 -7.65 -8.75 14.45
N THR A 369 -8.63 -8.65 13.57
CA THR A 369 -9.65 -7.60 13.57
C THR A 369 -11.00 -8.19 13.99
N PRO A 370 -12.01 -7.37 14.36
CA PRO A 370 -13.29 -7.89 14.85
C PRO A 370 -14.01 -8.87 13.91
N CYS A 371 -13.86 -8.72 12.58
CA CYS A 371 -14.42 -9.67 11.63
C CYS A 371 -13.77 -11.06 11.66
N VAL A 372 -12.57 -11.18 12.22
CA VAL A 372 -11.82 -12.43 12.38
C VAL A 372 -12.04 -13.03 13.78
N ASP A 373 -12.10 -12.21 14.83
CA ASP A 373 -12.32 -12.66 16.21
C ASP A 373 -13.79 -12.99 16.53
N VAL A 374 -14.72 -12.32 15.85
CA VAL A 374 -16.17 -12.54 15.99
C VAL A 374 -16.75 -12.84 14.60
N PRO A 375 -16.42 -14.01 14.02
CA PRO A 375 -16.67 -14.32 12.63
C PRO A 375 -18.12 -14.70 12.35
N THR A 376 -18.69 -14.08 11.31
CA THR A 376 -19.89 -14.56 10.59
C THR A 376 -19.54 -15.11 9.20
N GLN A 377 -18.27 -14.95 8.82
CA GLN A 377 -17.72 -15.32 7.53
C GLN A 377 -16.29 -15.85 7.75
N ILE A 378 -15.85 -16.71 6.83
CA ILE A 378 -14.46 -17.13 6.68
C ILE A 378 -13.81 -16.16 5.71
N LEU A 379 -12.71 -15.55 6.12
CA LEU A 379 -11.93 -14.60 5.33
C LEU A 379 -10.57 -15.22 5.05
N ARG A 380 -10.20 -15.34 3.77
CA ARG A 380 -8.91 -15.93 3.37
C ARG A 380 -8.21 -15.06 2.34
N GLY A 381 -6.90 -14.88 2.50
CA GLY A 381 -6.04 -14.35 1.46
C GLY A 381 -5.43 -15.42 0.56
N VAL A 382 -5.49 -16.69 0.95
CA VAL A 382 -5.06 -17.82 0.11
C VAL A 382 -6.29 -18.51 -0.48
N VAL A 383 -6.40 -18.46 -1.80
CA VAL A 383 -7.42 -19.17 -2.59
C VAL A 383 -6.84 -20.50 -3.05
N GLU A 384 -7.51 -21.61 -2.75
CA GLU A 384 -7.03 -22.98 -3.05
C GLU A 384 -7.40 -23.44 -4.47
N ASP A 385 -8.46 -22.86 -5.04
CA ASP A 385 -8.95 -23.21 -6.39
C ASP A 385 -8.06 -22.63 -7.50
N ASP A 386 -8.05 -23.31 -8.65
CA ASP A 386 -7.42 -22.81 -9.88
C ASP A 386 -8.24 -21.65 -10.45
N VAL A 387 -7.96 -20.44 -9.96
CA VAL A 387 -8.64 -19.19 -10.35
C VAL A 387 -7.66 -18.26 -11.06
N PRO A 388 -8.15 -17.32 -11.90
CA PRO A 388 -7.31 -16.29 -12.50
C PRO A 388 -6.46 -15.56 -11.46
N ARG A 389 -5.25 -15.16 -11.84
CA ARG A 389 -4.29 -14.50 -10.93
C ARG A 389 -4.90 -13.33 -10.17
N ILE A 390 -5.75 -12.54 -10.82
CA ILE A 390 -6.44 -11.42 -10.18
C ILE A 390 -7.27 -11.86 -8.96
N CYS A 391 -7.97 -13.00 -9.05
CA CYS A 391 -8.77 -13.52 -7.95
C CYS A 391 -7.90 -14.06 -6.79
N VAL A 392 -6.71 -14.58 -7.08
CA VAL A 392 -5.74 -14.94 -6.03
C VAL A 392 -5.35 -13.72 -5.20
N LEU A 393 -5.14 -12.56 -5.85
CA LEU A 393 -4.77 -11.32 -5.15
C LEU A 393 -5.90 -10.76 -4.30
N PHE A 394 -7.14 -10.95 -4.75
CA PHE A 394 -8.32 -10.42 -4.10
C PHE A 394 -8.86 -11.30 -2.96
N GLY A 395 -8.30 -12.51 -2.79
CA GLY A 395 -8.74 -13.44 -1.77
C GLY A 395 -10.21 -13.85 -1.92
N VAL A 396 -10.77 -14.41 -0.85
CA VAL A 396 -12.15 -14.90 -0.85
C VAL A 396 -12.84 -14.69 0.48
N THR A 397 -14.14 -14.45 0.41
CA THR A 397 -15.04 -14.41 1.56
C THR A 397 -16.16 -15.44 1.43
N THR A 398 -16.29 -16.31 2.42
CA THR A 398 -17.34 -17.35 2.46
C THR A 398 -18.20 -17.19 3.71
N PRO A 399 -19.53 -16.98 3.61
CA PRO A 399 -20.40 -16.97 4.80
C PRO A 399 -20.29 -18.27 5.59
N LEU A 400 -20.30 -18.18 6.93
CA LEU A 400 -20.42 -19.38 7.75
C LEU A 400 -21.80 -20.02 7.55
N PRO A 401 -21.93 -21.35 7.71
CA PRO A 401 -23.23 -22.01 7.70
C PRO A 401 -24.16 -21.38 8.75
N PRO A 402 -25.45 -21.14 8.45
CA PRO A 402 -26.38 -20.54 9.40
C PRO A 402 -26.47 -21.28 10.73
N THR A 403 -26.34 -22.62 10.73
CA THR A 403 -26.30 -23.43 11.97
C THR A 403 -25.07 -23.13 12.82
N VAL A 404 -23.89 -22.90 12.22
CA VAL A 404 -22.68 -22.52 12.93
C VAL A 404 -22.83 -21.11 13.53
N ILE A 405 -23.42 -20.17 12.78
CA ILE A 405 -23.71 -18.82 13.28
C ILE A 405 -24.70 -18.87 14.45
N ALA A 406 -25.74 -19.70 14.36
CA ALA A 406 -26.73 -19.91 15.43
C ALA A 406 -26.11 -20.49 16.71
N ASP A 407 -25.17 -21.43 16.57
CA ASP A 407 -24.43 -22.01 17.69
C ASP A 407 -23.46 -21.00 18.33
N LEU A 408 -22.79 -20.18 17.51
CA LEU A 408 -21.85 -19.15 17.98
C LEU A 408 -22.59 -18.00 18.68
N TYR A 409 -23.72 -17.55 18.13
CA TYR A 409 -24.43 -16.34 18.54
C TYR A 409 -25.91 -16.63 18.86
N PRO A 410 -26.30 -16.57 20.15
CA PRO A 410 -27.68 -16.80 20.57
C PRO A 410 -28.71 -15.83 19.98
N ASP A 411 -28.29 -14.59 19.69
CA ASP A 411 -29.09 -13.55 19.07
C ASP A 411 -28.20 -12.43 18.51
N ARG A 412 -28.82 -11.50 17.78
CA ARG A 412 -28.16 -10.32 17.20
C ARG A 412 -27.49 -9.43 18.24
N ASP A 413 -28.10 -9.24 19.40
CA ASP A 413 -27.58 -8.37 20.45
C ASP A 413 -26.30 -8.95 21.07
N SER A 414 -26.26 -10.28 21.25
CA SER A 414 -25.09 -11.03 21.70
C SER A 414 -23.95 -10.96 20.70
N TYR A 415 -24.23 -11.08 19.39
CA TYR A 415 -23.23 -10.87 18.35
C TYR A 415 -22.66 -9.46 18.38
N LEU A 416 -23.54 -8.44 18.37
CA LEU A 416 -23.11 -7.04 18.38
C LEU A 416 -22.30 -6.68 19.63
N LYS A 417 -22.68 -7.21 20.79
CA LYS A 417 -21.91 -7.03 22.03
C LYS A 417 -20.50 -7.60 21.89
N ARG A 418 -20.35 -8.86 21.45
CA ARG A 418 -19.03 -9.48 21.26
C ARG A 418 -18.21 -8.76 20.19
N TYR A 419 -18.82 -8.38 19.08
CA TYR A 419 -18.15 -7.63 18.02
C TYR A 419 -17.66 -6.27 18.51
N THR A 420 -18.46 -5.59 19.34
CA THR A 420 -18.08 -4.31 19.97
C THR A 420 -16.91 -4.49 20.93
N GLU A 421 -16.93 -5.54 21.77
CA GLU A 421 -15.82 -5.86 22.67
C GLU A 421 -14.53 -6.17 21.89
N ALA A 422 -14.61 -6.91 20.78
CA ALA A 422 -13.47 -7.17 19.92
C ALA A 422 -12.94 -5.90 19.24
N ALA A 423 -13.81 -4.99 18.81
CA ALA A 423 -13.41 -3.70 18.26
C ALA A 423 -12.69 -2.84 19.30
N ASP A 424 -13.20 -2.79 20.53
CA ASP A 424 -12.57 -2.06 21.63
C ASP A 424 -11.21 -2.67 22.00
N MET A 425 -11.07 -4.00 21.99
CA MET A 425 -9.78 -4.67 22.17
C MET A 425 -8.77 -4.36 21.06
N ALA A 426 -9.20 -4.34 19.80
CA ALA A 426 -8.33 -3.97 18.68
C ALA A 426 -7.87 -2.51 18.77
N ILE A 427 -8.74 -1.62 19.29
CA ILE A 427 -8.40 -0.22 19.57
C ILE A 427 -7.41 -0.11 20.74
N GLU A 428 -7.67 -0.80 21.85
CA GLU A 428 -6.79 -0.80 23.03
C GLU A 428 -5.40 -1.37 22.70
N GLY A 429 -5.35 -2.41 21.86
CA GLY A 429 -4.10 -2.98 21.35
C GLY A 429 -3.37 -2.08 20.34
N GLY A 430 -3.98 -0.99 19.90
CA GLY A 430 -3.41 -0.05 18.93
C GLY A 430 -3.43 -0.55 17.49
N PHE A 431 -4.19 -1.60 17.17
CA PHE A 431 -4.32 -2.13 15.81
C PHE A 431 -5.43 -1.45 15.00
N VAL A 432 -6.33 -0.73 15.68
CA VAL A 432 -7.39 0.09 15.08
C VAL A 432 -7.39 1.46 15.74
N ARG A 433 -7.66 2.52 14.97
CA ARG A 433 -7.80 3.89 15.52
C ARG A 433 -9.12 4.03 16.30
N PRO A 434 -9.13 4.72 17.46
CA PRO A 434 -10.37 5.12 18.12
C PRO A 434 -11.33 5.89 17.20
N ASP A 435 -10.79 6.73 16.30
CA ASP A 435 -11.57 7.51 15.33
C ASP A 435 -12.30 6.65 14.29
N ASP A 436 -11.83 5.40 14.07
CA ASP A 436 -12.42 4.48 13.12
C ASP A 436 -13.47 3.56 13.77
N ARG A 437 -13.70 3.68 15.09
CA ARG A 437 -14.60 2.78 15.86
C ARG A 437 -15.99 2.67 15.24
N SER A 438 -16.61 3.78 14.84
CA SER A 438 -17.94 3.74 14.24
C SER A 438 -17.95 3.02 12.88
N GLU A 439 -16.89 3.16 12.08
CA GLU A 439 -16.78 2.51 10.77
C GLU A 439 -16.51 1.01 10.95
N VAL A 440 -15.64 0.62 11.89
CA VAL A 440 -15.40 -0.79 12.24
C VAL A 440 -16.69 -1.47 12.68
N LEU A 441 -17.49 -0.84 13.55
CA LEU A 441 -18.76 -1.41 14.00
C LEU A 441 -19.80 -1.50 12.86
N ALA A 442 -19.71 -0.65 11.84
CA ALA A 442 -20.61 -0.70 10.69
C ALA A 442 -20.35 -1.92 9.79
N ASP A 443 -19.17 -2.53 9.85
CA ASP A 443 -18.85 -3.78 9.13
C ASP A 443 -19.52 -5.02 9.75
N ALA A 444 -20.12 -4.92 10.93
CA ALA A 444 -20.76 -6.05 11.60
C ALA A 444 -21.93 -6.62 10.76
N ARG A 445 -21.84 -7.91 10.41
CA ARG A 445 -22.80 -8.62 9.55
C ARG A 445 -24.01 -9.12 10.31
N THR A 446 -24.79 -8.18 10.83
CA THR A 446 -26.03 -8.49 11.56
C THR A 446 -27.11 -9.15 10.70
N ASP A 447 -27.04 -8.98 9.38
CA ASP A 447 -27.88 -9.66 8.40
C ASP A 447 -27.68 -11.18 8.43
N LEU A 448 -26.42 -11.65 8.44
CA LEU A 448 -26.11 -13.09 8.49
C LEU A 448 -26.54 -13.73 9.81
N VAL A 449 -26.53 -12.97 10.91
CA VAL A 449 -27.03 -13.45 12.21
C VAL A 449 -28.56 -13.53 12.22
N ALA A 450 -29.24 -12.55 11.63
CA ALA A 450 -30.70 -12.58 11.53
C ALA A 450 -31.20 -13.74 10.65
N ASP A 451 -30.50 -14.05 9.55
CA ASP A 451 -30.83 -15.19 8.70
C ASP A 451 -30.63 -16.54 9.42
N ALA A 452 -29.70 -16.59 10.38
CA ALA A 452 -29.44 -17.77 11.20
C ALA A 452 -30.52 -18.03 12.27
N ASP A 453 -31.33 -17.03 12.63
CA ASP A 453 -32.40 -17.17 13.63
C ASP A 453 -33.42 -18.25 13.22
N ALA A 454 -33.61 -18.49 11.92
CA ALA A 454 -34.50 -19.52 11.39
C ALA A 454 -34.02 -20.97 11.64
N PHE A 455 -32.79 -21.15 12.13
CA PHE A 455 -32.14 -22.46 12.30
C PHE A 455 -31.90 -22.83 13.77
N ARG A 456 -32.41 -22.04 14.73
CA ARG A 456 -32.30 -22.28 16.18
C ARG A 456 -33.34 -23.24 16.74
#